data_AF-A0A9D9LQH7-F1
#
_entry.id   AF-A0A9D9LQH7-F1
#
_cell.length_a   1.000
_cell.length_b   1.000
_cell.length_c   1.000
_cell.angle_alpha   90.00
_cell.angle_beta   90.00
_cell.angle_gamma   90.00
#
_symmetry.space_group_name_H-M   'P 1'
#
loop_
_entity.id
_entity.type
_entity.pdbx_description
1 polymer ?
#
loop_
_entity_poly.entity_id
_entity_poly.type
_entity_poly.pdbx_seq_one_letter_code
_entity_poly.pdbx_strand_id
1 'polypeptide(L)'
;MKLNFMNLKTIVLLTLAMTAITTWAQTPAWQQQLDRLDKEADQLYEKQDWKRLVANQEQYRKIIMAQPDSVRQEYLWNTDLSGNFYYNLACWRALAGDKKGALSTFEYYTDRVINREEIRLSNINADSDLNSLRKEPRFVKCMERLQKWGDYKQILKDAKPYYSGLHPEGIKFRYMAPNNPDLVQLREQFKLDSVAGSDDEISKIKNLLHWVHEVVPHDGNSDNPKIKNTAAMIELCREENRGVNCRMMAQMLTE
;
A
#
# COMPACT_ATOMS: atom_id res chain seq x y z
N MET A 1 42.78 -22.72 -54.50
CA MET A 1 43.99 -22.43 -53.69
C MET A 1 43.68 -22.82 -52.24
N LYS A 2 44.35 -23.89 -51.78
CA LYS A 2 44.60 -24.37 -50.40
C LYS A 2 43.53 -24.32 -49.29
N LEU A 3 43.24 -25.55 -48.82
CA LEU A 3 42.88 -25.96 -47.46
C LEU A 3 43.91 -25.53 -46.38
N ASN A 4 43.39 -25.39 -45.16
CA ASN A 4 43.90 -25.78 -43.83
C ASN A 4 45.30 -25.35 -43.38
N PHE A 5 45.38 -24.78 -42.16
CA PHE A 5 45.82 -25.53 -40.98
C PHE A 5 45.49 -24.75 -39.70
N MET A 6 44.62 -25.37 -38.89
CA MET A 6 44.42 -25.12 -37.47
C MET A 6 45.76 -25.36 -36.74
N ASN A 7 46.16 -24.47 -35.82
CA ASN A 7 47.18 -24.81 -34.83
C ASN A 7 46.61 -24.68 -33.41
N LEU A 8 46.44 -25.87 -32.85
CA LEU A 8 45.85 -26.25 -31.59
C LEU A 8 46.91 -26.13 -30.49
N LYS A 9 47.09 -24.97 -29.82
CA LYS A 9 47.93 -24.89 -28.59
C LYS A 9 47.49 -23.78 -27.61
N THR A 10 46.29 -23.90 -27.03
CA THR A 10 46.01 -23.51 -25.63
C THR A 10 44.71 -24.25 -25.24
N ILE A 11 44.81 -25.46 -24.66
CA ILE A 11 44.68 -25.72 -23.22
C ILE A 11 43.33 -25.16 -22.71
N VAL A 12 42.24 -25.95 -22.78
CA VAL A 12 41.74 -26.89 -21.75
C VAL A 12 40.58 -26.26 -20.97
N LEU A 13 39.43 -26.92 -21.14
CA LEU A 13 38.30 -27.08 -20.21
C LEU A 13 37.86 -25.86 -19.38
N LEU A 14 36.62 -25.44 -19.59
CA LEU A 14 35.57 -25.69 -18.60
C LEU A 14 34.19 -25.54 -19.25
N THR A 15 33.48 -26.66 -19.26
CA THR A 15 32.03 -26.74 -19.34
C THR A 15 31.38 -25.71 -18.42
N LEU A 16 30.79 -24.67 -18.99
CA LEU A 16 29.76 -23.88 -18.34
C LEU A 16 28.57 -23.84 -19.29
N ALA A 17 27.73 -24.86 -19.13
CA ALA A 17 26.31 -24.74 -19.40
C ALA A 17 25.79 -23.51 -18.63
N MET A 18 25.78 -22.35 -19.28
CA MET A 18 24.83 -21.31 -18.90
C MET A 18 23.50 -21.67 -19.56
N THR A 19 22.87 -22.72 -19.03
CA THR A 19 21.42 -22.66 -18.90
C THR A 19 21.16 -21.43 -18.04
N ALA A 20 20.80 -20.32 -18.68
CA ALA A 20 20.07 -19.26 -18.02
C ALA A 20 18.77 -19.90 -17.52
N ILE A 21 18.84 -20.47 -16.32
CA ILE A 21 17.67 -20.74 -15.51
C ILE A 21 17.18 -19.35 -15.15
N THR A 22 16.38 -18.76 -16.04
CA THR A 22 15.36 -17.82 -15.59
C THR A 22 14.47 -18.65 -14.68
N THR A 23 14.76 -18.66 -13.39
CA THR A 23 13.78 -19.09 -12.40
C THR A 23 12.68 -18.04 -12.47
N TRP A 24 11.73 -18.22 -13.37
CA TRP A 24 10.37 -17.77 -13.13
C TRP A 24 10.01 -18.45 -11.80
N ALA A 25 10.11 -17.72 -10.70
CA ALA A 25 9.72 -18.26 -9.40
C ALA A 25 8.27 -18.68 -9.56
N GLN A 26 8.01 -19.99 -9.61
CA GLN A 26 6.66 -20.48 -9.69
C GLN A 26 5.93 -19.99 -8.45
N THR A 27 4.75 -19.38 -8.64
CA THR A 27 3.86 -18.98 -7.55
C THR A 27 3.73 -20.15 -6.58
N PRO A 28 4.17 -20.02 -5.31
CA PRO A 28 4.04 -21.06 -4.30
C PRO A 28 2.66 -21.71 -4.30
N ALA A 29 2.60 -23.02 -4.04
CA ALA A 29 1.35 -23.78 -4.06
C ALA A 29 0.27 -23.20 -3.11
N TRP A 30 0.68 -22.60 -1.99
CA TRP A 30 -0.23 -21.92 -1.07
C TRP A 30 -0.82 -20.64 -1.66
N GLN A 31 -0.06 -19.86 -2.43
CA GLN A 31 -0.56 -18.68 -3.14
C GLN A 31 -1.56 -19.08 -4.22
N GLN A 32 -1.26 -20.13 -5.00
CA GLN A 32 -2.22 -20.68 -5.97
C GLN A 32 -3.51 -21.16 -5.29
N GLN A 33 -3.43 -21.59 -4.03
CA GLN A 33 -4.61 -21.97 -3.25
C GLN A 33 -5.42 -20.75 -2.81
N LEU A 34 -4.76 -19.66 -2.40
CA LEU A 34 -5.42 -18.38 -2.13
C LEU A 34 -6.15 -17.86 -3.37
N ASP A 35 -5.49 -17.85 -4.55
CA ASP A 35 -6.10 -17.41 -5.81
C ASP A 35 -7.37 -18.20 -6.17
N ARG A 36 -7.40 -19.50 -5.85
CA ARG A 36 -8.59 -20.34 -6.04
C ARG A 36 -9.69 -20.00 -5.05
N LEU A 37 -9.34 -19.77 -3.79
CA LEU A 37 -10.30 -19.40 -2.75
C LEU A 37 -10.92 -18.03 -3.04
N ASP A 38 -10.15 -17.07 -3.53
CA ASP A 38 -10.66 -15.74 -3.90
C ASP A 38 -11.68 -15.83 -5.04
N LYS A 39 -11.35 -16.54 -6.12
CA LYS A 39 -12.29 -16.78 -7.23
C LYS A 39 -13.56 -17.51 -6.79
N GLU A 40 -13.44 -18.45 -5.85
CA GLU A 40 -14.59 -19.14 -5.29
C GLU A 40 -15.42 -18.19 -4.39
N ALA A 41 -14.77 -17.32 -3.62
CA ALA A 41 -15.44 -16.36 -2.75
C ALA A 41 -16.37 -15.43 -3.54
N ASP A 42 -15.94 -14.93 -4.70
CA ASP A 42 -16.77 -14.11 -5.59
C ASP A 42 -18.05 -14.84 -5.99
N GLN A 43 -17.92 -16.11 -6.42
CA GLN A 43 -19.06 -16.93 -6.83
C GLN A 43 -20.01 -17.24 -5.67
N LEU A 44 -19.48 -17.46 -4.47
CA LEU A 44 -20.26 -17.70 -3.26
C LEU A 44 -21.00 -16.45 -2.82
N TYR A 45 -20.37 -15.28 -2.96
CA TYR A 45 -20.97 -13.98 -2.67
C TYR A 45 -22.12 -13.67 -3.63
N GLU A 46 -21.92 -13.85 -4.94
CA GLU A 46 -22.97 -13.66 -5.95
C GLU A 46 -24.20 -14.56 -5.69
N LYS A 47 -23.96 -15.78 -5.23
CA LYS A 47 -25.02 -16.75 -4.87
C LYS A 47 -25.58 -16.53 -3.47
N GLN A 48 -25.02 -15.61 -2.69
CA GLN A 48 -25.36 -15.36 -1.29
C GLN A 48 -25.27 -16.64 -0.42
N ASP A 49 -24.34 -17.55 -0.73
CA ASP A 49 -24.09 -18.74 0.08
C ASP A 49 -23.16 -18.38 1.24
N TRP A 50 -23.71 -17.62 2.20
CA TRP A 50 -22.95 -17.04 3.31
C TRP A 50 -22.24 -18.09 4.17
N LYS A 51 -22.85 -19.27 4.35
CA LYS A 51 -22.27 -20.34 5.15
C LYS A 51 -21.00 -20.89 4.49
N ARG A 52 -21.02 -21.11 3.17
CA ARG A 52 -19.82 -21.55 2.44
C ARG A 52 -18.80 -20.42 2.30
N LEU A 53 -19.25 -19.18 2.09
CA LEU A 53 -18.36 -18.03 2.03
C LEU A 53 -17.55 -17.86 3.32
N VAL A 54 -18.20 -17.97 4.48
CA VAL A 54 -17.52 -17.95 5.78
C VAL A 54 -16.48 -19.07 5.89
N ALA A 55 -16.81 -20.30 5.45
CA ALA A 55 -15.87 -21.41 5.49
C ALA A 55 -14.65 -21.20 4.56
N ASN A 56 -14.89 -20.69 3.35
CA ASN A 56 -13.87 -20.33 2.38
C ASN A 56 -12.90 -19.26 2.96
N GLN A 57 -13.44 -18.20 3.55
CA GLN A 57 -12.65 -17.09 4.09
C GLN A 57 -11.88 -17.48 5.38
N GLU A 58 -12.45 -18.36 6.19
CA GLU A 58 -11.72 -18.98 7.31
C GLU A 58 -10.55 -19.85 6.84
N GLN A 59 -10.73 -20.58 5.72
CA GLN A 59 -9.66 -21.36 5.11
C GLN A 59 -8.57 -20.45 4.54
N TYR A 60 -8.95 -19.37 3.87
CA TYR A 60 -8.04 -18.34 3.36
C TYR A 60 -7.16 -17.79 4.48
N ARG A 61 -7.79 -17.32 5.58
CA ARG A 61 -7.08 -16.87 6.78
C ARG A 61 -6.15 -17.93 7.35
N LYS A 62 -6.60 -19.18 7.45
CA LYS A 62 -5.79 -20.28 8.00
C LYS A 62 -4.52 -20.54 7.20
N ILE A 63 -4.59 -20.46 5.87
CA ILE A 63 -3.42 -20.62 5.00
C ILE A 63 -2.39 -19.52 5.26
N ILE A 64 -2.83 -18.27 5.35
CA ILE A 64 -1.94 -17.12 5.66
C ILE A 64 -1.32 -17.26 7.05
N MET A 65 -2.13 -17.59 8.06
CA MET A 65 -1.65 -17.70 9.44
C MET A 65 -0.63 -18.84 9.61
N ALA A 66 -0.65 -19.86 8.75
CA ALA A 66 0.34 -20.93 8.74
C ALA A 66 1.68 -20.56 8.07
N GLN A 67 1.77 -19.40 7.39
CA GLN A 67 3.01 -18.96 6.75
C GLN A 67 4.03 -18.40 7.76
N PRO A 68 5.33 -18.34 7.40
CA PRO A 68 6.35 -17.65 8.18
C PRO A 68 6.00 -16.18 8.44
N ASP A 69 6.54 -15.61 9.51
CA ASP A 69 6.21 -14.21 9.90
C ASP A 69 6.51 -13.20 8.78
N SER A 70 7.60 -13.38 8.01
CA SER A 70 7.92 -12.49 6.89
C SER A 70 6.81 -12.41 5.83
N VAL A 71 6.12 -13.52 5.58
CA VAL A 71 4.98 -13.59 4.66
C VAL A 71 3.71 -13.13 5.38
N ARG A 72 3.43 -13.66 6.58
CA ARG A 72 2.20 -13.35 7.31
C ARG A 72 2.04 -11.84 7.57
N GLN A 73 3.13 -11.14 7.89
CA GLN A 73 3.09 -9.70 8.13
C GLN A 73 2.68 -8.93 6.87
N GLU A 74 3.11 -9.34 5.68
CA GLU A 74 2.71 -8.71 4.41
C GLU A 74 1.17 -8.68 4.27
N TYR A 75 0.51 -9.81 4.53
CA TYR A 75 -0.95 -9.96 4.44
C TYR A 75 -1.70 -9.31 5.62
N LEU A 76 -1.05 -9.19 6.78
CA LEU A 76 -1.66 -8.55 7.96
C LEU A 76 -1.66 -7.02 7.87
N TRP A 77 -0.66 -6.42 7.21
CA TRP A 77 -0.49 -4.96 7.17
C TRP A 77 -0.92 -4.31 5.85
N ASN A 78 -0.87 -5.01 4.72
CA ASN A 78 -1.03 -4.35 3.41
C ASN A 78 -2.34 -4.64 2.67
N THR A 79 -3.06 -5.74 2.93
CA THR A 79 -4.22 -6.11 2.08
C THR A 79 -5.28 -6.96 2.81
N ASP A 80 -5.01 -8.25 3.02
CA ASP A 80 -6.07 -9.27 2.97
C ASP A 80 -6.64 -9.69 4.33
N LEU A 81 -5.93 -9.42 5.43
CA LEU A 81 -6.41 -9.66 6.79
C LEU A 81 -6.53 -8.35 7.59
N SER A 82 -6.85 -7.24 6.92
CA SER A 82 -7.12 -5.93 7.53
C SER A 82 -8.41 -5.95 8.38
N GLY A 83 -8.71 -4.85 9.09
CA GLY A 83 -9.98 -4.66 9.79
C GLY A 83 -11.19 -4.91 8.88
N ASN A 84 -11.12 -4.52 7.61
CA ASN A 84 -12.20 -4.76 6.64
C ASN A 84 -12.52 -6.24 6.45
N PHE A 85 -11.50 -7.12 6.43
CA PHE A 85 -11.71 -8.57 6.34
C PHE A 85 -12.55 -9.08 7.51
N TYR A 86 -12.17 -8.70 8.75
CA TYR A 86 -12.87 -9.16 9.94
C TYR A 86 -14.28 -8.54 10.08
N TYR A 87 -14.45 -7.30 9.62
CA TYR A 87 -15.76 -6.68 9.50
C TYR A 87 -16.68 -7.50 8.58
N ASN A 88 -16.23 -7.75 7.34
CA ASN A 88 -17.00 -8.51 6.36
C ASN A 88 -17.29 -9.94 6.83
N LEU A 89 -16.30 -10.61 7.44
CA LEU A 89 -16.48 -11.94 8.01
C LEU A 89 -17.53 -11.96 9.13
N ALA A 90 -17.63 -10.90 9.94
CA ALA A 90 -18.69 -10.76 10.94
C ALA A 90 -20.06 -10.58 10.27
N CYS A 91 -20.17 -9.76 9.22
CA CYS A 91 -21.39 -9.59 8.43
C CYS A 91 -21.85 -10.91 7.80
N TRP A 92 -20.97 -11.63 7.11
CA TRP A 92 -21.32 -12.92 6.50
C TRP A 92 -21.71 -13.99 7.53
N ARG A 93 -21.08 -14.01 8.71
CA ARG A 93 -21.51 -14.87 9.82
C ARG A 93 -22.90 -14.50 10.33
N ALA A 94 -23.21 -13.20 10.43
CA ALA A 94 -24.53 -12.74 10.83
C ALA A 94 -25.61 -13.13 9.80
N LEU A 95 -25.32 -12.97 8.50
CA LEU A 95 -26.17 -13.39 7.39
C LEU A 95 -26.36 -14.92 7.33
N ALA A 96 -25.32 -15.69 7.66
CA ALA A 96 -25.38 -17.15 7.76
C ALA A 96 -26.14 -17.66 9.00
N GLY A 97 -26.63 -16.75 9.87
CA GLY A 97 -27.30 -17.10 11.12
C GLY A 97 -26.37 -17.54 12.25
N ASP A 98 -25.05 -17.49 12.07
CA ASP A 98 -24.04 -17.78 13.11
C ASP A 98 -23.84 -16.54 14.01
N LYS A 99 -24.87 -16.23 14.80
CA LYS A 99 -24.85 -15.07 15.70
C LYS A 99 -23.67 -15.09 16.68
N LYS A 100 -23.34 -16.26 17.25
CA LYS A 100 -22.27 -16.38 18.25
C LYS A 100 -20.90 -16.11 17.61
N GLY A 101 -20.65 -16.69 16.44
CA GLY A 101 -19.43 -16.46 15.69
C GLY A 101 -19.33 -15.02 15.20
N ALA A 102 -20.42 -14.45 14.68
CA ALA A 102 -20.47 -13.05 14.23
C ALA A 102 -20.07 -12.08 15.34
N LEU A 103 -20.61 -12.25 16.56
CA LEU A 103 -20.24 -11.43 17.72
C LEU A 103 -18.75 -11.56 18.08
N SER A 104 -18.21 -12.78 18.13
CA SER A 104 -16.79 -12.99 18.43
C SER A 104 -15.87 -12.39 17.36
N THR A 105 -16.24 -12.51 16.09
CA THR A 105 -15.49 -11.91 14.99
C THR A 105 -15.58 -10.38 15.03
N PHE A 106 -16.74 -9.81 15.36
CA PHE A 106 -16.92 -8.36 15.47
C PHE A 106 -16.16 -7.76 16.67
N GLU A 107 -16.08 -8.49 17.79
CA GLU A 107 -15.21 -8.12 18.92
C GLU A 107 -13.74 -8.08 18.51
N TYR A 108 -13.27 -9.10 17.79
CA TYR A 108 -11.90 -9.12 17.27
C TYR A 108 -11.65 -7.97 16.29
N TYR A 109 -12.58 -7.70 15.38
CA TYR A 109 -12.56 -6.52 14.51
C TYR A 109 -12.39 -5.24 15.33
N THR A 110 -13.20 -5.07 16.36
CA THR A 110 -13.18 -3.88 17.23
C THR A 110 -11.83 -3.71 17.92
N ASP A 111 -11.28 -4.77 18.51
CA ASP A 111 -9.97 -4.75 19.17
C ASP A 111 -8.83 -4.41 18.21
N ARG A 112 -8.96 -4.86 16.96
CA ARG A 112 -7.96 -4.65 15.92
C ARG A 112 -7.93 -3.21 15.43
N VAL A 113 -9.08 -2.61 15.11
CA VAL A 113 -9.12 -1.31 14.41
C VAL A 113 -8.90 -0.11 15.33
N ILE A 114 -9.24 -0.24 16.61
CA ILE A 114 -9.10 0.86 17.58
C ILE A 114 -7.64 1.33 17.64
N ASN A 115 -7.45 2.63 17.39
CA ASN A 115 -6.15 3.30 17.39
C ASN A 115 -5.14 2.75 16.35
N ARG A 116 -5.61 2.05 15.31
CA ARG A 116 -4.73 1.44 14.29
C ARG A 116 -5.23 1.65 12.87
N GLU A 117 -6.54 1.59 12.65
CA GLU A 117 -7.13 1.64 11.31
C GLU A 117 -8.27 2.67 11.25
N GLU A 118 -8.66 3.06 10.05
CA GLU A 118 -9.84 3.90 9.83
C GLU A 118 -11.11 3.16 10.25
N ILE A 119 -11.99 3.82 11.01
CA ILE A 119 -13.28 3.28 11.44
C ILE A 119 -14.39 4.04 10.70
N ARG A 120 -15.07 3.36 9.78
CA ARG A 120 -16.19 3.93 9.02
C ARG A 120 -17.52 3.78 9.76
N LEU A 121 -17.67 4.50 10.88
CA LEU A 121 -18.86 4.40 11.75
C LEU A 121 -20.18 4.57 11.00
N SER A 122 -20.26 5.46 10.01
CA SER A 122 -21.47 5.65 9.18
C SER A 122 -21.89 4.34 8.49
N ASN A 123 -20.92 3.62 7.93
CA ASN A 123 -21.16 2.37 7.23
C ASN A 123 -21.61 1.30 8.23
N ILE A 124 -20.88 1.16 9.35
CA ILE A 124 -21.20 0.20 10.41
C ILE A 124 -22.60 0.46 10.98
N ASN A 125 -23.02 1.71 11.13
CA ASN A 125 -24.34 2.06 11.66
C ASN A 125 -25.48 1.77 10.67
N ALA A 126 -25.24 1.93 9.37
CA ALA A 126 -26.23 1.73 8.32
C ALA A 126 -26.31 0.29 7.80
N ASP A 127 -25.30 -0.53 8.06
CA ASP A 127 -25.20 -1.89 7.52
C ASP A 127 -26.32 -2.82 8.05
N SER A 128 -27.15 -3.32 7.14
CA SER A 128 -28.25 -4.21 7.47
C SER A 128 -27.82 -5.62 7.86
N ASP A 129 -26.62 -6.05 7.46
CA ASP A 129 -26.14 -7.41 7.72
C ASP A 129 -25.95 -7.66 9.22
N LEU A 130 -25.68 -6.59 9.96
CA LEU A 130 -25.49 -6.59 11.40
C LEU A 130 -26.80 -6.43 12.19
N ASN A 131 -27.97 -6.33 11.53
CA ASN A 131 -29.26 -6.11 12.20
C ASN A 131 -29.56 -7.17 13.28
N SER A 132 -29.18 -8.42 13.04
CA SER A 132 -29.36 -9.52 13.99
C SER A 132 -28.51 -9.37 15.27
N LEU A 133 -27.50 -8.49 15.26
CA LEU A 133 -26.55 -8.26 16.36
C LEU A 133 -26.85 -6.98 17.14
N ARG A 134 -27.60 -6.01 16.59
CA ARG A 134 -27.75 -4.65 17.14
C ARG A 134 -28.18 -4.58 18.61
N LYS A 135 -28.99 -5.54 19.06
CA LYS A 135 -29.52 -5.61 20.43
C LYS A 135 -28.67 -6.47 21.38
N GLU A 136 -27.63 -7.12 20.87
CA GLU A 136 -26.77 -8.00 21.65
C GLU A 136 -25.84 -7.16 22.53
N PRO A 137 -25.77 -7.40 23.86
CA PRO A 137 -24.94 -6.59 24.76
C PRO A 137 -23.46 -6.55 24.36
N ARG A 138 -22.95 -7.64 23.79
CA ARG A 138 -21.57 -7.73 23.26
C ARG A 138 -21.35 -6.75 22.11
N PHE A 139 -22.29 -6.69 21.17
CA PHE A 139 -22.24 -5.77 20.04
C PHE A 139 -22.36 -4.31 20.49
N VAL A 140 -23.28 -4.02 21.43
CA VAL A 140 -23.45 -2.67 21.98
C VAL A 140 -22.14 -2.15 22.60
N LYS A 141 -21.45 -2.98 23.40
CA LYS A 141 -20.13 -2.63 23.97
C LYS A 141 -19.07 -2.36 22.91
N CYS A 142 -19.06 -3.14 21.81
CA CYS A 142 -18.19 -2.86 20.68
C CYS A 142 -18.49 -1.50 20.06
N MET A 143 -19.77 -1.20 19.82
CA MET A 143 -20.19 0.07 19.24
C MET A 143 -19.84 1.28 20.11
N GLU A 144 -20.00 1.20 21.43
CA GLU A 144 -19.56 2.26 22.36
C GLU A 144 -18.05 2.53 22.24
N ARG A 145 -17.24 1.47 22.14
CA ARG A 145 -15.78 1.58 21.96
C ARG A 145 -15.43 2.17 20.59
N LEU A 146 -16.07 1.70 19.53
CA LEU A 146 -15.86 2.21 18.18
C LEU A 146 -16.27 3.68 18.07
N GLN A 147 -17.38 4.09 18.70
CA GLN A 147 -17.83 5.50 18.71
C GLN A 147 -16.77 6.43 19.31
N LYS A 148 -16.15 6.03 20.42
CA LYS A 148 -15.10 6.82 21.08
C LYS A 148 -13.88 7.08 20.18
N TRP A 149 -13.57 6.19 19.24
CA TRP A 149 -12.37 6.27 18.40
C TRP A 149 -12.64 6.60 16.94
N GLY A 150 -13.84 6.33 16.45
CA GLY A 150 -14.23 6.48 15.06
C GLY A 150 -15.13 7.69 14.80
N ASP A 151 -15.62 8.38 15.84
CA ASP A 151 -16.34 9.65 15.65
C ASP A 151 -15.32 10.78 15.47
N TYR A 152 -14.68 10.80 14.30
CA TYR A 152 -13.64 11.77 13.98
C TYR A 152 -14.13 13.21 14.10
N LYS A 153 -15.41 13.47 13.82
CA LYS A 153 -15.99 14.80 13.98
C LYS A 153 -16.02 15.20 15.46
N GLN A 154 -16.46 14.31 16.33
CA GLN A 154 -16.49 14.58 17.77
C GLN A 154 -15.07 14.68 18.34
N ILE A 155 -14.16 13.81 17.92
CA ILE A 155 -12.73 13.89 18.28
C ILE A 155 -12.14 15.27 17.94
N LEU A 156 -12.44 15.80 16.74
CA LEU A 156 -11.97 17.13 16.33
C LEU A 156 -12.59 18.26 17.14
N LYS A 157 -13.87 18.13 17.56
CA LYS A 157 -14.52 19.12 18.43
C LYS A 157 -13.98 19.10 19.86
N ASP A 158 -13.62 17.92 20.35
CA ASP A 158 -13.08 17.71 21.70
C ASP A 158 -11.56 17.95 21.75
N ALA A 159 -10.92 18.18 20.59
CA ALA A 159 -9.52 18.49 20.50
C ALA A 159 -9.20 19.77 21.28
N LYS A 160 -8.06 19.76 21.97
CA LYS A 160 -7.55 20.97 22.64
C LYS A 160 -7.25 22.04 21.58
N PRO A 161 -7.32 23.34 21.94
CA PRO A 161 -6.84 24.40 21.07
C PRO A 161 -5.43 24.09 20.57
N TYR A 162 -5.13 24.51 19.33
CA TYR A 162 -3.76 24.43 18.81
C TYR A 162 -2.80 25.06 19.80
N TYR A 163 -1.66 24.42 19.99
CA TYR A 163 -0.57 25.01 20.76
C TYR A 163 -0.17 26.33 20.08
N SER A 164 -0.47 27.45 20.75
CA SER A 164 -0.20 28.80 20.26
C SER A 164 1.16 29.33 20.69
N GLY A 165 1.90 28.56 21.51
CA GLY A 165 3.29 28.88 21.79
C GLY A 165 4.12 28.70 20.52
N LEU A 166 5.08 29.60 20.30
CA LEU A 166 6.21 29.26 19.45
C LEU A 166 6.84 27.99 20.04
N HIS A 167 7.05 26.95 19.22
CA HIS A 167 7.90 25.83 19.63
C HIS A 167 9.20 26.44 20.18
N PRO A 168 9.63 26.15 21.43
CA PRO A 168 10.78 26.85 22.04
C PRO A 168 12.05 26.81 21.19
N GLU A 169 12.17 25.81 20.32
CA GLU A 169 13.29 25.61 19.40
C GLU A 169 13.00 26.07 17.97
N GLY A 170 11.72 26.13 17.55
CA GLY A 170 11.28 26.23 16.16
C GLY A 170 11.85 25.08 15.31
N ILE A 171 11.02 24.35 14.55
CA ILE A 171 11.60 23.47 13.53
C ILE A 171 12.26 24.38 12.49
N LYS A 172 13.58 24.51 12.56
CA LYS A 172 14.36 25.28 11.58
C LYS A 172 14.53 24.42 10.34
N PHE A 173 13.63 24.58 9.39
CA PHE A 173 13.85 24.09 8.03
C PHE A 173 15.08 24.79 7.47
N ARG A 174 16.03 24.02 6.97
CA ARG A 174 17.20 24.53 6.24
C ARG A 174 17.23 23.82 4.90
N TYR A 175 17.39 24.60 3.84
CA TYR A 175 17.73 24.06 2.54
C TYR A 175 19.14 23.47 2.57
N MET A 176 19.37 22.45 1.77
CA MET A 176 20.72 21.98 1.49
C MET A 176 21.53 23.11 0.82
N ALA A 177 22.85 23.07 0.97
CA ALA A 177 23.70 24.03 0.29
C ALA A 177 23.52 23.92 -1.24
N PRO A 178 23.56 25.04 -2.00
CA PRO A 178 23.38 25.02 -3.46
C PRO A 178 24.39 24.14 -4.22
N ASN A 179 25.52 23.83 -3.59
CA ASN A 179 26.59 22.97 -4.09
C ASN A 179 26.57 21.56 -3.48
N ASN A 180 25.46 21.15 -2.83
CA ASN A 180 25.30 19.77 -2.40
C ASN A 180 25.42 18.83 -3.63
N PRO A 181 26.27 17.79 -3.58
CA PRO A 181 26.49 16.90 -4.73
C PRO A 181 25.21 16.29 -5.31
N ASP A 182 24.23 15.92 -4.47
CA ASP A 182 22.97 15.32 -4.92
C ASP A 182 22.14 16.33 -5.73
N LEU A 183 22.07 17.59 -5.25
CA LEU A 183 21.40 18.69 -5.96
C LEU A 183 22.13 19.06 -7.26
N VAL A 184 23.46 19.10 -7.25
CA VAL A 184 24.27 19.37 -8.45
C VAL A 184 24.04 18.28 -9.49
N GLN A 185 24.09 17.00 -9.08
CA GLN A 185 23.81 15.87 -9.96
C GLN A 185 22.41 15.96 -10.57
N LEU A 186 21.39 16.27 -9.76
CA LEU A 186 20.01 16.41 -10.23
C LEU A 186 19.88 17.55 -11.26
N ARG A 187 20.48 18.71 -10.96
CA ARG A 187 20.48 19.89 -11.86
C ARG A 187 21.17 19.59 -13.18
N GLU A 188 22.29 18.88 -13.16
CA GLU A 188 23.04 18.51 -14.36
C GLU A 188 22.30 17.46 -15.19
N GLN A 189 21.80 16.39 -14.54
CA GLN A 189 21.10 15.28 -15.20
C GLN A 189 19.87 15.76 -15.97
N PHE A 190 19.07 16.67 -15.38
CA PHE A 190 17.83 17.16 -15.97
C PHE A 190 17.91 18.58 -16.54
N LYS A 191 19.11 19.18 -16.54
CA LYS A 191 19.36 20.55 -17.02
C LYS A 191 18.44 21.59 -16.36
N LEU A 192 18.24 21.46 -15.04
CA LEU A 192 17.22 22.24 -14.32
C LEU A 192 17.48 23.74 -14.32
N ASP A 193 18.73 24.18 -14.43
CA ASP A 193 19.04 25.62 -14.57
C ASP A 193 18.51 26.19 -15.90
N SER A 194 18.56 25.40 -16.97
CA SER A 194 18.00 25.78 -18.27
C SER A 194 16.47 25.73 -18.25
N VAL A 195 15.89 24.74 -17.58
CA VAL A 195 14.43 24.64 -17.38
C VAL A 195 13.91 25.84 -16.58
N ALA A 196 14.54 26.15 -15.44
CA ALA A 196 14.15 27.28 -14.61
C ALA A 196 14.27 28.60 -15.37
N GLY A 197 15.31 28.74 -16.20
CA GLY A 197 15.57 29.96 -16.97
C GLY A 197 16.23 31.05 -16.14
N SER A 198 16.43 32.22 -16.75
CA SER A 198 17.14 33.35 -16.13
C SER A 198 16.25 34.50 -15.68
N ASP A 199 14.92 34.35 -15.76
CA ASP A 199 13.93 35.36 -15.37
C ASP A 199 13.80 35.52 -13.84
N ASP A 200 12.76 36.24 -13.42
CA ASP A 200 12.41 36.45 -12.02
C ASP A 200 12.09 35.13 -11.28
N GLU A 201 12.12 35.19 -9.95
CA GLU A 201 11.93 34.03 -9.08
C GLU A 201 10.59 33.32 -9.30
N ILE A 202 9.51 34.07 -9.53
CA ILE A 202 8.18 33.48 -9.75
C ILE A 202 8.15 32.73 -11.08
N SER A 203 8.78 33.27 -12.12
CA SER A 203 8.92 32.61 -13.42
C SER A 203 9.73 31.31 -13.30
N LYS A 204 10.85 31.32 -12.56
CA LYS A 204 11.66 30.12 -12.29
C LYS A 204 10.86 29.03 -11.56
N ILE A 205 10.12 29.40 -10.51
CA ILE A 205 9.27 28.46 -9.76
C ILE A 205 8.23 27.83 -10.68
N LYS A 206 7.53 28.64 -11.49
CA LYS A 206 6.54 28.13 -12.45
C LYS A 206 7.15 27.16 -13.45
N ASN A 207 8.32 27.49 -14.00
CA ASN A 207 8.98 26.62 -14.96
C ASN A 207 9.35 25.25 -14.36
N LEU A 208 9.85 25.23 -13.12
CA LEU A 208 10.13 23.98 -12.41
C LEU A 208 8.86 23.18 -12.08
N LEU A 209 7.78 23.85 -11.68
CA LEU A 209 6.47 23.22 -11.46
C LEU A 209 5.93 22.59 -12.75
N HIS A 210 6.01 23.31 -13.87
CA HIS A 210 5.61 22.80 -15.18
C HIS A 210 6.46 21.61 -15.59
N TRP A 211 7.78 21.69 -15.42
CA TRP A 211 8.68 20.59 -15.73
C TRP A 211 8.36 19.31 -14.96
N VAL A 212 8.07 19.38 -13.66
CA VAL A 212 7.66 18.18 -12.90
C VAL A 212 6.37 17.58 -13.47
N HIS A 213 5.38 18.41 -13.83
CA HIS A 213 4.14 17.94 -14.44
C HIS A 213 4.32 17.36 -15.85
N GLU A 214 5.36 17.75 -16.58
CA GLU A 214 5.66 17.25 -17.92
C GLU A 214 6.49 15.97 -17.90
N VAL A 215 7.41 15.83 -16.93
CA VAL A 215 8.36 14.71 -16.88
C VAL A 215 7.78 13.45 -16.25
N VAL A 216 6.75 13.55 -15.42
CA VAL A 216 6.01 12.42 -14.83
C VAL A 216 4.50 12.56 -15.01
N PRO A 217 3.77 11.51 -15.41
CA PRO A 217 2.31 11.54 -15.44
C PRO A 217 1.73 11.62 -14.03
N HIS A 218 0.70 12.44 -13.81
CA HIS A 218 -0.01 12.50 -12.54
C HIS A 218 -1.32 11.69 -12.61
N ASP A 219 -1.51 10.74 -11.68
CA ASP A 219 -2.72 9.92 -11.58
C ASP A 219 -3.48 10.06 -10.25
N GLY A 220 -2.88 10.74 -9.28
CA GLY A 220 -3.47 11.04 -7.97
C GLY A 220 -3.58 9.87 -6.99
N ASN A 221 -3.36 8.62 -7.41
CA ASN A 221 -3.62 7.44 -6.59
C ASN A 221 -2.51 6.38 -6.60
N SER A 222 -1.38 6.66 -7.25
CA SER A 222 -0.23 5.78 -7.29
C SER A 222 0.41 5.55 -5.91
N ASP A 223 0.73 4.29 -5.57
CA ASP A 223 1.51 3.96 -4.36
C ASP A 223 2.91 4.59 -4.34
N ASN A 224 3.43 4.84 -3.14
CA ASN A 224 4.76 5.44 -2.99
C ASN A 224 5.86 4.37 -3.13
N PRO A 225 6.88 4.60 -3.99
CA PRO A 225 8.00 3.67 -4.12
C PRO A 225 8.88 3.65 -2.87
N LYS A 226 9.74 2.62 -2.78
CA LYS A 226 10.73 2.52 -1.70
C LYS A 226 11.71 3.71 -1.74
N ILE A 227 12.32 3.94 -2.90
CA ILE A 227 13.23 5.06 -3.18
C ILE A 227 12.39 6.25 -3.67
N LYS A 228 12.56 7.42 -3.06
CA LYS A 228 11.66 8.57 -3.22
C LYS A 228 12.39 9.86 -3.62
N ASN A 229 13.47 9.73 -4.39
CA ASN A 229 14.12 10.89 -5.01
C ASN A 229 13.62 11.09 -6.44
N THR A 230 13.86 12.28 -6.97
CA THR A 230 13.33 12.75 -8.26
C THR A 230 13.77 11.88 -9.42
N ALA A 231 15.04 11.52 -9.48
CA ALA A 231 15.58 10.66 -10.54
C ALA A 231 14.91 9.28 -10.54
N ALA A 232 14.79 8.65 -9.36
CA ALA A 232 14.16 7.35 -9.21
C ALA A 232 12.65 7.39 -9.53
N MET A 233 11.95 8.48 -9.20
CA MET A 233 10.53 8.63 -9.55
C MET A 233 10.33 8.77 -11.06
N ILE A 234 11.20 9.52 -11.75
CA ILE A 234 11.17 9.63 -13.21
C ILE A 234 11.44 8.28 -13.87
N GLU A 235 12.42 7.53 -13.37
CA GLU A 235 12.75 6.19 -13.86
C GLU A 235 11.60 5.20 -13.63
N LEU A 236 11.03 5.18 -12.41
CA LEU A 236 9.84 4.39 -12.07
C LEU A 236 8.69 4.60 -13.06
N CYS A 237 8.37 5.86 -13.38
CA CYS A 237 7.28 6.15 -14.32
C CYS A 237 7.55 5.57 -15.71
N ARG A 238 8.82 5.57 -16.16
CA ARG A 238 9.23 5.03 -17.46
C ARG A 238 9.23 3.50 -17.47
N GLU A 239 9.76 2.88 -16.41
CA GLU A 239 9.88 1.42 -16.31
C GLU A 239 8.52 0.74 -16.12
N GLU A 240 7.68 1.30 -15.26
CA GLU A 240 6.40 0.71 -14.88
C GLU A 240 5.21 1.26 -15.69
N ASN A 241 5.44 2.25 -16.54
CA ASN A 241 4.39 2.92 -17.35
C ASN A 241 3.18 3.35 -16.51
N ARG A 242 3.46 3.98 -15.36
CA ARG A 242 2.46 4.47 -14.39
C ARG A 242 2.68 5.94 -14.06
N GLY A 243 1.67 6.56 -13.46
CA GLY A 243 1.78 7.91 -12.94
C GLY A 243 2.29 7.97 -11.50
N VAL A 244 2.18 9.17 -10.93
CA VAL A 244 2.51 9.48 -9.55
C VAL A 244 1.33 10.14 -8.84
N ASN A 245 1.32 10.08 -7.52
CA ASN A 245 0.35 10.81 -6.68
C ASN A 245 0.85 12.24 -6.37
N CYS A 246 -0.02 13.06 -5.77
CA CYS A 246 0.32 14.44 -5.39
C CYS A 246 1.53 14.55 -4.43
N ARG A 247 1.68 13.58 -3.52
CA ARG A 247 2.78 13.56 -2.54
C ARG A 247 4.11 13.37 -3.25
N MET A 248 4.18 12.48 -4.23
CA MET A 248 5.41 12.20 -4.98
C MET A 248 5.87 13.44 -5.77
N MET A 249 4.96 14.14 -6.46
CA MET A 249 5.32 15.40 -7.14
C MET A 249 5.82 16.46 -6.15
N ALA A 250 5.16 16.59 -5.00
CA ALA A 250 5.61 17.51 -3.96
C ALA A 250 7.01 17.14 -3.43
N GLN A 251 7.34 15.86 -3.31
CA GLN A 251 8.68 15.42 -2.93
C GLN A 251 9.72 15.80 -4.00
N MET A 252 9.41 15.60 -5.28
CA MET A 252 10.31 15.99 -6.36
C MET A 252 10.62 17.50 -6.36
N LEU A 253 9.63 18.32 -6.04
CA LEU A 253 9.76 19.78 -5.96
C LEU A 253 10.47 20.27 -4.69
N THR A 254 10.76 19.39 -3.74
CA THR A 254 11.47 19.73 -2.50
C THR A 254 12.96 19.42 -2.53
N GLU A 255 13.43 18.74 -3.58
CA GLU A 255 14.85 18.52 -3.85
C GLU A 255 15.46 19.71 -4.61
#